data_AF-A0A9Q3BTR6-F1
#
_entry.id   AF-A0A9Q3BTR6-F1
#
_cell.length_a   1.000
_cell.length_b   1.000
_cell.length_c   1.000
_cell.angle_alpha   90.00
_cell.angle_beta   90.00
_cell.angle_gamma   90.00
#
_symmetry.space_group_name_H-M   'P 1'
#
loop_
_entity.id
_entity.type
_entity.pdbx_description
1 polymer ?
#
loop_
_entity_poly.entity_id
_entity_poly.type
_entity_poly.pdbx_seq_one_letter_code
_entity_poly.pdbx_strand_id
1 'polypeptide(L)'
;MSKNTLLVYSLELHDPRHLPKSAGGSLHIGDHLPQELKKSPVEMEQTYNIASWPNRVLTRYPSNFDFQSVKHVISISVVDLSGKMLFRSIPIHFLTIAMKLRFLFFGVSIFTFFNFLSGKKTQSHKLKANQESECSTLGLNSDNLNFQGIAFGAIPAFKEPIHPNTPAQINSKLPRPISIMGDYVGLGRNAEGLKKIDWHLETLLSLPGPPVYQIALMPDHGLLSVSHLVINRIADKMAEINEKNVTVWLRFAHEMNGQWYRWGLNPWVFKQKWRSLTRAVRSRAPDTYMMWSPNVRFGASVDSIKGGYTPYWPGSDYVDIAGLSYYHFGGRERNNILPEATAAINNISEFANLYGLKGEGKPIVLAETAAPYTRSVATKKPVRGGAPELNIKLAWLKQLFSEKMKKAVPELRAISWFEVVKVEKAPESNTNKLEDFRLLLGDEATQEQAIDFLNGDEVTNDDPTCILRQ
;
A
#
# COMPACT_ATOMS: atom_id res chain seq x y z
N MET A 1 2.29 4.23 -37.11
CA MET A 1 0.80 4.10 -37.09
C MET A 1 0.24 5.41 -36.57
N SER A 2 -0.65 6.01 -37.35
CA SER A 2 -1.24 7.32 -37.09
C SER A 2 -2.14 7.29 -35.86
N LYS A 3 -2.09 8.38 -35.08
CA LYS A 3 -3.09 8.77 -34.08
C LYS A 3 -4.48 8.58 -34.69
N ASN A 4 -5.40 7.93 -33.96
CA ASN A 4 -6.85 7.78 -34.18
C ASN A 4 -7.35 6.33 -34.21
N THR A 5 -7.14 5.57 -33.13
CA THR A 5 -7.87 4.31 -32.88
C THR A 5 -8.69 4.47 -31.61
N LEU A 6 -10.02 4.35 -31.72
CA LEU A 6 -10.94 4.29 -30.57
C LEU A 6 -11.21 2.81 -30.27
N LEU A 7 -11.01 2.36 -29.02
CA LEU A 7 -11.42 1.02 -28.59
C LEU A 7 -12.84 1.08 -28.05
N VAL A 8 -13.78 0.38 -28.70
CA VAL A 8 -15.15 0.18 -28.22
C VAL A 8 -15.29 -1.28 -27.80
N TYR A 9 -15.71 -1.53 -26.57
CA TYR A 9 -16.03 -2.86 -26.08
C TYR A 9 -17.55 -3.07 -26.19
N SER A 10 -18.00 -4.09 -26.91
CA SER A 10 -19.36 -4.61 -26.78
C SER A 10 -19.31 -6.01 -26.16
N LEU A 11 -20.24 -6.28 -25.24
CA LEU A 11 -20.41 -7.59 -24.62
C LEU A 11 -21.71 -8.19 -25.17
N GLU A 12 -21.62 -9.10 -26.12
CA GLU A 12 -22.77 -9.83 -26.65
C GLU A 12 -22.80 -11.25 -26.08
N LEU A 13 -23.90 -11.59 -25.41
CA LEU A 13 -24.19 -12.94 -24.93
C LEU A 13 -25.17 -13.59 -25.92
N HIS A 14 -24.76 -14.66 -26.59
CA HIS A 14 -25.64 -15.43 -27.48
C HIS A 14 -26.07 -16.74 -26.82
N ASP A 15 -27.38 -17.05 -26.85
CA ASP A 15 -27.91 -18.39 -26.58
C ASP A 15 -27.73 -19.24 -27.85
N PRO A 16 -26.93 -20.33 -27.81
CA PRO A 16 -26.66 -21.15 -28.99
C PRO A 16 -27.87 -21.96 -29.49
N ARG A 17 -29.04 -21.90 -28.82
CA ARG A 17 -30.25 -22.64 -29.23
C ARG A 17 -31.10 -21.95 -30.29
N HIS A 18 -30.76 -20.72 -30.72
CA HIS A 18 -31.54 -19.95 -31.70
C HIS A 18 -30.68 -19.39 -32.86
N LEU A 19 -29.74 -20.18 -33.38
CA LEU A 19 -29.14 -19.88 -34.69
C LEU A 19 -30.09 -20.38 -35.80
N PRO A 20 -30.64 -19.50 -36.66
CA PRO A 20 -31.45 -19.97 -37.79
C PRO A 20 -30.56 -20.72 -38.78
N LYS A 21 -30.90 -21.98 -39.05
CA LYS A 21 -30.39 -22.74 -40.19
C LYS A 21 -30.91 -22.08 -41.48
N SER A 22 -29.98 -21.69 -42.35
CA SER A 22 -30.16 -21.39 -43.78
C SER A 22 -31.38 -20.55 -44.19
N ALA A 23 -31.16 -19.25 -44.42
CA ALA A 23 -31.82 -18.50 -45.50
C ALA A 23 -30.95 -17.29 -45.87
N GLY A 24 -30.65 -17.14 -47.15
CA GLY A 24 -29.95 -15.97 -47.68
C GLY A 24 -30.75 -14.69 -47.41
N GLY A 25 -30.09 -13.70 -46.82
CA GLY A 25 -30.69 -12.38 -46.59
C GLY A 25 -29.64 -11.45 -45.98
N SER A 26 -29.19 -10.48 -46.77
CA SER A 26 -28.34 -9.38 -46.32
C SER A 26 -29.12 -8.50 -45.34
N LEU A 27 -28.72 -8.47 -44.07
CA LEU A 27 -29.24 -7.49 -43.13
C LEU A 27 -28.45 -6.18 -43.29
N HIS A 28 -29.02 -5.25 -44.06
CA HIS A 28 -28.58 -3.86 -44.13
C HIS A 28 -28.83 -3.19 -42.78
N ILE A 29 -27.77 -2.72 -42.12
CA ILE A 29 -27.89 -1.71 -41.05
C ILE A 29 -27.93 -0.36 -41.76
N GLY A 30 -29.12 -0.01 -42.25
CA GLY A 30 -29.48 1.32 -42.71
C GLY A 30 -30.34 1.99 -41.65
N ASP A 31 -29.99 3.24 -41.34
CA ASP A 31 -30.83 4.25 -40.71
C ASP A 31 -31.26 4.01 -39.26
N HIS A 32 -30.40 4.43 -38.33
CA HIS A 32 -30.75 5.32 -37.20
C HIS A 32 -29.48 5.75 -36.45
N LEU A 33 -28.72 6.68 -37.05
CA LEU A 33 -27.79 7.52 -36.29
C LEU A 33 -28.54 8.79 -35.83
N PRO A 34 -28.45 9.20 -34.55
CA PRO A 34 -29.04 10.46 -34.09
C PRO A 34 -28.49 11.66 -34.86
N GLN A 35 -29.34 12.64 -35.18
CA GLN A 35 -29.00 13.83 -35.97
C GLN A 35 -27.94 14.78 -35.35
N GLU A 36 -27.36 14.46 -34.21
CA GLU A 36 -26.36 15.32 -33.54
C GLU A 36 -24.92 15.17 -34.06
N LEU A 37 -24.67 14.28 -35.01
CA LEU A 37 -23.34 14.07 -35.63
C LEU A 37 -23.10 14.88 -36.91
N LYS A 38 -23.92 15.90 -37.20
CA LYS A 38 -23.76 16.81 -38.36
C LYS A 38 -23.29 18.22 -37.98
N LYS A 39 -22.22 18.34 -37.19
CA LYS A 39 -21.53 19.64 -36.95
C LYS A 39 -20.03 19.56 -37.28
N SER A 40 -19.49 20.67 -37.79
CA SER A 40 -18.20 20.78 -38.48
C SER A 40 -16.96 20.53 -37.58
N PRO A 41 -15.76 20.27 -38.14
CA PRO A 41 -14.60 19.73 -37.43
C PRO A 41 -13.83 20.65 -36.47
N VAL A 42 -14.37 21.81 -36.05
CA VAL A 42 -13.57 22.85 -35.37
C VAL A 42 -13.88 23.02 -33.86
N GLU A 43 -14.80 22.24 -33.28
CA GLU A 43 -15.12 22.32 -31.85
C GLU A 43 -15.12 20.96 -31.13
N MET A 44 -14.05 20.19 -31.25
CA MET A 44 -13.83 18.97 -30.43
C MET A 44 -12.52 19.05 -29.62
N GLU A 45 -12.35 20.16 -28.91
CA GLU A 45 -11.44 20.22 -27.76
C GLU A 45 -12.24 20.53 -26.48
N GLN A 46 -13.30 19.75 -26.23
CA GLN A 46 -13.95 19.69 -24.94
C GLN A 46 -14.28 18.24 -24.57
N THR A 47 -13.68 17.81 -23.46
CA THR A 47 -14.00 16.68 -22.60
C THR A 47 -15.41 16.12 -22.74
N TYR A 48 -15.55 14.86 -23.19
CA TYR A 48 -16.76 14.07 -22.94
C TYR A 48 -16.49 12.94 -21.95
N ASN A 49 -17.15 13.10 -20.82
CA ASN A 49 -17.23 12.26 -19.64
C ASN A 49 -17.98 10.97 -20.00
N ILE A 50 -17.39 9.78 -19.83
CA ILE A 50 -18.06 8.47 -20.09
C ILE A 50 -19.12 8.15 -19.00
N ALA A 51 -19.49 9.11 -18.16
CA ALA A 51 -20.38 8.90 -17.01
C ALA A 51 -21.87 9.25 -17.25
N SER A 52 -22.29 9.63 -18.47
CA SER A 52 -23.68 10.09 -18.71
C SER A 52 -24.38 9.43 -19.89
N TRP A 53 -24.24 8.11 -20.06
CA TRP A 53 -25.21 7.35 -20.86
C TRP A 53 -26.37 6.91 -19.95
N PRO A 54 -27.63 7.13 -20.34
CA PRO A 54 -28.76 6.65 -19.55
C PRO A 54 -28.79 5.12 -19.59
N ASN A 55 -28.76 4.51 -18.40
CA ASN A 55 -29.12 3.12 -18.16
C ASN A 55 -30.54 2.84 -18.70
N ARG A 56 -30.66 2.40 -19.96
CA ARG A 56 -31.87 1.77 -20.48
C ARG A 56 -31.51 0.63 -21.44
N VAL A 57 -31.19 -0.52 -20.85
CA VAL A 57 -31.65 -1.81 -21.37
C VAL A 57 -32.25 -2.56 -20.18
N LEU A 58 -33.55 -2.37 -19.97
CA LEU A 58 -34.34 -3.21 -19.08
C LEU A 58 -34.72 -4.47 -19.86
N THR A 59 -33.96 -5.54 -19.73
CA THR A 59 -34.45 -6.88 -20.10
C THR A 59 -35.15 -7.47 -18.88
N ARG A 60 -36.50 -7.48 -18.89
CA ARG A 60 -37.30 -8.25 -17.94
C ARG A 60 -37.12 -9.74 -18.27
N TYR A 61 -36.63 -10.52 -17.32
CA TYR A 61 -36.69 -11.99 -17.40
C TYR A 61 -37.98 -12.49 -16.76
N PRO A 62 -38.66 -13.50 -17.33
CA PRO A 62 -39.74 -14.20 -16.63
C PRO A 62 -39.19 -14.88 -15.37
N SER A 63 -40.03 -15.06 -14.35
CA SER A 63 -39.68 -15.50 -12.99
C SER A 63 -39.01 -16.89 -12.87
N ASN A 64 -38.76 -17.59 -13.98
CA ASN A 64 -38.26 -18.96 -14.00
C ASN A 64 -36.96 -19.10 -14.85
N PHE A 65 -36.15 -18.04 -14.96
CA PHE A 65 -34.90 -18.08 -15.73
C PHE A 65 -33.77 -18.79 -14.96
N ASP A 66 -33.35 -19.95 -15.45
CA ASP A 66 -32.27 -20.75 -14.87
C ASP A 66 -30.89 -20.32 -15.40
N PHE A 67 -30.08 -19.77 -14.50
CA PHE A 67 -28.72 -19.28 -14.79
C PHE A 67 -27.69 -20.40 -15.03
N GLN A 68 -28.01 -21.67 -14.81
CA GLN A 68 -27.05 -22.77 -14.94
C GLN A 68 -26.78 -23.24 -16.39
N SER A 69 -27.46 -22.68 -17.39
CA SER A 69 -27.37 -23.13 -18.80
C SER A 69 -26.53 -22.25 -19.74
N VAL A 70 -25.90 -21.17 -19.26
CA VAL A 70 -25.13 -20.25 -20.12
C VAL A 70 -23.68 -20.73 -20.29
N LYS A 71 -23.36 -21.33 -21.44
CA LYS A 71 -21.97 -21.55 -21.90
C LYS A 71 -21.45 -20.26 -22.55
N HIS A 72 -20.60 -19.52 -21.86
CA HIS A 72 -20.11 -18.22 -22.35
C HIS A 72 -19.24 -18.36 -23.62
N VAL A 73 -19.63 -17.68 -24.69
CA VAL A 73 -18.73 -17.25 -25.77
C VAL A 73 -18.59 -15.74 -25.65
N ILE A 74 -17.37 -15.28 -25.32
CA ILE A 74 -17.01 -13.86 -25.36
C ILE A 74 -16.35 -13.62 -26.71
N SER A 75 -16.90 -12.74 -27.54
CA SER A 75 -16.24 -12.27 -28.75
C SER A 75 -15.83 -10.81 -28.57
N ILE A 76 -14.64 -10.47 -29.07
CA ILE A 76 -14.16 -9.08 -29.16
C ILE A 76 -14.01 -8.77 -30.64
N SER A 77 -14.64 -7.68 -31.07
CA SER A 77 -14.52 -7.17 -32.44
C SER A 77 -13.92 -5.78 -32.41
N VAL A 78 -13.06 -5.47 -33.38
CA VAL A 78 -12.47 -4.13 -33.58
C VAL A 78 -13.01 -3.58 -34.90
N VAL A 79 -13.62 -2.40 -34.83
CA VAL A 79 -14.18 -1.67 -35.97
C VAL A 79 -13.51 -0.30 -36.06
N ASP A 80 -13.35 0.20 -37.29
CA ASP A 80 -12.93 1.59 -37.51
C ASP A 80 -14.11 2.58 -37.48
N LEU A 81 -13.80 3.87 -37.58
CA LEU A 81 -14.77 4.96 -37.56
C LEU A 81 -15.74 4.97 -38.76
N SER A 82 -15.47 4.17 -39.81
CA SER A 82 -16.37 3.98 -40.95
C SER A 82 -17.33 2.80 -40.77
N GLY A 83 -17.27 2.12 -39.62
CA GLY A 83 -18.04 0.90 -39.35
C GLY A 83 -17.46 -0.35 -40.02
N LYS A 84 -16.26 -0.25 -40.60
CA LYS A 84 -15.61 -1.39 -41.26
C LYS A 84 -14.92 -2.26 -40.21
N MET A 85 -15.30 -3.54 -40.21
CA MET A 85 -14.77 -4.54 -39.29
C MET A 85 -13.31 -4.85 -39.64
N LEU A 86 -12.39 -4.52 -38.73
CA LEU A 86 -10.94 -4.70 -38.93
C LEU A 86 -10.46 -6.07 -38.43
N PHE A 87 -11.20 -6.72 -37.52
CA PHE A 87 -10.83 -8.03 -36.97
C PHE A 87 -12.07 -8.85 -36.55
N ARG A 88 -12.09 -10.16 -36.84
CA ARG A 88 -13.16 -11.10 -36.47
C ARG A 88 -12.60 -12.22 -35.58
N SER A 89 -13.32 -12.52 -34.49
CA SER A 89 -12.91 -13.29 -33.31
C SER A 89 -12.45 -14.75 -33.52
N ILE A 90 -11.55 -15.22 -32.64
CA ILE A 90 -11.32 -16.64 -32.32
C ILE A 90 -12.25 -17.03 -31.13
N PRO A 91 -13.01 -18.13 -31.19
CA PRO A 91 -13.82 -18.58 -30.05
C PRO A 91 -12.96 -19.14 -28.91
N ILE A 92 -13.23 -18.73 -27.66
CA ILE A 92 -12.58 -19.29 -26.45
C ILE A 92 -13.20 -20.65 -26.12
N HIS A 93 -12.92 -21.65 -26.94
CA HIS A 93 -13.04 -23.07 -26.59
C HIS A 93 -11.81 -23.82 -27.13
N PHE A 94 -10.62 -23.37 -26.75
CA PHE A 94 -9.35 -24.10 -26.93
C PHE A 94 -8.26 -23.65 -25.93
N LEU A 95 -8.64 -23.26 -24.71
CA LEU A 95 -7.69 -22.89 -23.64
C LEU A 95 -7.69 -23.85 -22.45
N THR A 96 -8.04 -25.12 -22.68
CA THR A 96 -8.02 -26.16 -21.63
C THR A 96 -7.19 -27.40 -21.97
N ILE A 97 -6.47 -27.41 -23.11
CA ILE A 97 -5.53 -28.50 -23.47
C ILE A 97 -4.11 -27.97 -23.84
N ALA A 98 -3.84 -26.66 -23.68
CA ALA A 98 -2.52 -26.06 -23.93
C ALA A 98 -1.76 -25.65 -22.65
N MET A 99 -2.21 -26.09 -21.47
CA MET A 99 -1.54 -25.85 -20.17
C MET A 99 -0.99 -27.13 -19.51
N LYS A 100 -0.96 -28.26 -20.23
CA LYS A 100 -0.39 -29.52 -19.70
C LYS A 100 0.67 -30.21 -20.57
N LEU A 101 1.04 -29.69 -21.73
CA LEU A 101 2.13 -30.24 -22.54
C LEU A 101 2.86 -29.12 -23.29
N ARG A 102 4.19 -29.13 -23.19
CA ARG A 102 5.21 -28.34 -23.92
C ARG A 102 5.71 -27.05 -23.26
N PHE A 103 6.50 -27.23 -22.20
CA PHE A 103 7.89 -26.77 -22.27
C PHE A 103 8.56 -27.55 -23.41
N LEU A 104 8.81 -26.91 -24.55
CA LEU A 104 9.94 -27.16 -25.46
C LEU A 104 9.70 -26.35 -26.75
N PHE A 105 10.64 -25.44 -27.04
CA PHE A 105 10.83 -24.71 -28.30
C PHE A 105 9.68 -23.80 -28.77
N PHE A 106 9.80 -22.49 -28.50
CA PHE A 106 9.80 -21.45 -29.54
C PHE A 106 10.22 -20.13 -28.91
N GLY A 107 11.53 -19.86 -28.94
CA GLY A 107 12.03 -18.49 -28.97
C GLY A 107 11.90 -17.93 -30.39
N VAL A 108 12.16 -16.62 -30.51
CA VAL A 108 12.30 -15.82 -31.75
C VAL A 108 11.06 -15.01 -32.17
N SER A 109 11.04 -13.78 -31.63
CA SER A 109 10.86 -12.50 -32.35
C SER A 109 9.57 -12.16 -33.10
N ILE A 110 8.76 -11.27 -32.48
CA ILE A 110 7.96 -10.25 -33.20
C ILE A 110 8.73 -8.90 -33.27
N PHE A 111 9.82 -8.74 -32.54
CA PHE A 111 10.61 -7.49 -32.51
C PHE A 111 11.56 -7.32 -33.71
N THR A 112 11.85 -8.37 -34.48
CA THR A 112 12.81 -8.30 -35.60
C THR A 112 12.15 -8.06 -36.97
N PHE A 113 10.83 -8.16 -37.10
CA PHE A 113 10.16 -8.02 -38.39
C PHE A 113 9.98 -6.55 -38.83
N PHE A 114 9.97 -5.60 -37.90
CA PHE A 114 9.79 -4.18 -38.22
C PHE A 114 11.08 -3.41 -38.53
N ASN A 115 12.26 -3.94 -38.16
CA ASN A 115 13.55 -3.29 -38.46
C ASN A 115 14.13 -3.68 -39.82
N PHE A 116 13.56 -4.65 -40.54
CA PHE A 116 14.05 -5.07 -41.86
C PHE A 116 13.51 -4.20 -43.03
N LEU A 117 12.51 -3.35 -42.79
CA LEU A 117 11.89 -2.50 -43.83
C LEU A 117 12.23 -1.01 -43.74
N SER A 118 13.07 -0.60 -42.77
CA SER A 118 13.62 0.76 -42.74
C SER A 118 15.14 0.67 -42.68
N GLY A 119 15.80 0.90 -43.82
CA GLY A 119 17.25 0.78 -44.00
C GLY A 119 18.09 1.79 -43.21
N LYS A 120 17.92 1.88 -41.90
CA LYS A 120 18.75 2.67 -40.99
C LYS A 120 19.70 1.74 -40.24
N LYS A 121 20.98 1.79 -40.60
CA LYS A 121 22.08 1.19 -39.83
C LYS A 121 22.09 1.83 -38.44
N THR A 122 21.81 1.04 -37.40
CA THR A 122 22.07 1.43 -36.00
C THR A 122 23.46 0.97 -35.59
N GLN A 123 24.30 1.92 -35.21
CA GLN A 123 25.56 1.67 -34.53
C GLN A 123 25.30 0.93 -33.21
N SER A 124 25.99 -0.19 -33.03
CA SER A 124 26.07 -0.91 -31.76
C SER A 124 26.91 -0.11 -30.77
N HIS A 125 26.26 0.65 -29.90
CA HIS A 125 26.90 1.05 -28.65
C HIS A 125 26.83 -0.14 -27.69
N LYS A 126 27.99 -0.76 -27.45
CA LYS A 126 28.23 -1.62 -26.28
C LYS A 126 27.91 -0.81 -25.03
N LEU A 127 26.75 -1.05 -24.43
CA LEU A 127 26.47 -0.65 -23.05
C LEU A 127 27.44 -1.46 -22.17
N LYS A 128 28.39 -0.75 -21.56
CA LYS A 128 29.23 -1.29 -20.50
C LYS A 128 28.32 -1.71 -19.35
N ALA A 129 28.32 -2.99 -19.03
CA ALA A 129 27.78 -3.52 -17.80
C ALA A 129 28.66 -3.05 -16.64
N ASN A 130 28.28 -1.93 -16.02
CA ASN A 130 28.63 -1.55 -14.66
C ASN A 130 27.32 -1.15 -13.98
N GLN A 131 26.52 -2.13 -13.56
CA GLN A 131 25.54 -1.92 -12.50
C GLN A 131 26.20 -2.42 -11.22
N GLU A 132 26.95 -1.52 -10.57
CA GLU A 132 27.10 -1.63 -9.12
C GLU A 132 25.69 -1.52 -8.54
N SER A 133 25.29 -2.53 -7.77
CA SER A 133 23.98 -2.58 -7.14
C SER A 133 23.85 -1.35 -6.22
N GLU A 134 23.01 -0.40 -6.59
CA GLU A 134 22.88 0.85 -5.84
C GLU A 134 22.18 0.57 -4.51
N CYS A 135 22.88 0.90 -3.44
CA CYS A 135 22.47 0.75 -2.06
C CYS A 135 21.36 1.75 -1.70
N SER A 136 20.13 1.30 -1.45
CA SER A 136 19.02 2.21 -1.08
C SER A 136 18.92 2.36 0.44
N THR A 137 19.32 3.50 0.99
CA THR A 137 19.27 3.81 2.43
C THR A 137 17.85 4.09 2.96
N LEU A 138 16.86 4.19 2.07
CA LEU A 138 15.48 4.63 2.37
C LEU A 138 15.41 6.03 2.97
N GLY A 139 16.47 6.85 2.80
CA GLY A 139 16.61 8.18 3.39
C GLY A 139 16.89 8.18 4.90
N LEU A 140 17.22 7.02 5.47
CA LEU A 140 17.62 6.94 6.88
C LEU A 140 18.99 7.59 7.06
N ASN A 141 19.10 8.48 8.04
CA ASN A 141 20.36 9.09 8.43
C ASN A 141 21.16 8.11 9.29
N SER A 142 22.38 7.77 8.85
CA SER A 142 23.29 6.85 9.56
C SER A 142 23.73 7.37 10.93
N ASP A 143 23.64 8.68 11.15
CA ASP A 143 24.00 9.31 12.43
C ASP A 143 22.86 9.27 13.46
N ASN A 144 21.64 8.93 13.02
CA ASN A 144 20.47 8.81 13.89
C ASN A 144 20.44 7.43 14.57
N LEU A 145 19.49 7.27 15.49
CA LEU A 145 19.34 6.09 16.33
C LEU A 145 19.03 4.86 15.48
N ASN A 146 20.05 4.03 15.34
CA ASN A 146 19.99 2.70 14.79
C ASN A 146 20.52 1.74 15.86
N PHE A 147 19.75 0.70 16.16
CA PHE A 147 20.12 -0.30 17.14
C PHE A 147 20.15 -1.67 16.45
N GLN A 148 21.32 -2.31 16.47
CA GLN A 148 21.59 -3.60 15.83
C GLN A 148 21.27 -3.66 14.32
N GLY A 149 21.30 -2.54 13.62
CA GLY A 149 20.98 -2.45 12.19
C GLY A 149 19.52 -2.10 11.90
N ILE A 150 18.70 -1.86 12.93
CA ILE A 150 17.30 -1.48 12.81
C ILE A 150 17.15 -0.04 13.29
N ALA A 151 16.67 0.84 12.43
CA ALA A 151 16.39 2.24 12.77
C ALA A 151 15.20 2.34 13.73
N PHE A 152 15.34 3.15 14.78
CA PHE A 152 14.27 3.40 15.75
C PHE A 152 13.53 4.70 15.42
N GLY A 153 12.22 4.60 15.30
CA GLY A 153 11.30 5.71 15.12
C GLY A 153 10.20 5.76 16.16
N ALA A 154 9.44 6.85 16.15
CA ALA A 154 8.25 7.00 17.00
C ALA A 154 7.13 7.76 16.28
N ILE A 155 5.90 7.50 16.70
CA ILE A 155 4.72 8.25 16.28
C ILE A 155 4.22 9.08 17.49
N PRO A 156 4.43 10.41 17.48
CA PRO A 156 4.05 11.29 18.58
C PRO A 156 2.53 11.50 18.64
N ALA A 157 2.09 11.89 19.84
CA ALA A 157 0.73 12.28 20.16
C ALA A 157 0.50 13.79 19.91
N PHE A 158 1.04 14.36 18.81
CA PHE A 158 1.12 15.80 18.50
C PHE A 158 0.18 16.73 19.31
N LYS A 159 -1.13 16.65 19.04
CA LYS A 159 -2.19 17.39 19.75
C LYS A 159 -3.32 16.47 20.24
N GLU A 160 -2.97 15.23 20.60
CA GLU A 160 -3.94 14.31 21.19
C GLU A 160 -4.54 14.90 22.48
N PRO A 161 -5.85 14.74 22.75
CA PRO A 161 -6.52 15.46 23.82
C PRO A 161 -6.22 14.91 25.22
N ILE A 162 -5.70 13.69 25.33
CA ILE A 162 -5.49 13.02 26.62
C ILE A 162 -4.08 13.33 27.17
N HIS A 163 -3.05 12.95 26.42
CA HIS A 163 -1.65 13.14 26.79
C HIS A 163 -0.85 13.52 25.54
N PRO A 164 -0.93 14.78 25.08
CA PRO A 164 -0.18 15.20 23.92
C PRO A 164 1.31 15.16 24.22
N ASN A 165 2.09 14.86 23.19
CA ASN A 165 3.54 15.00 23.21
C ASN A 165 4.04 15.48 21.85
N THR A 166 5.29 15.91 21.82
CA THR A 166 5.92 16.51 20.65
C THR A 166 7.12 15.70 20.18
N PRO A 167 7.49 15.81 18.89
CA PRO A 167 8.74 15.25 18.37
C PRO A 167 9.97 15.63 19.20
N ALA A 168 10.06 16.88 19.67
CA ALA A 168 11.18 17.36 20.48
C ALA A 168 11.26 16.67 21.85
N GLN A 169 10.12 16.48 22.52
CA GLN A 169 10.07 15.77 23.81
C GLN A 169 10.51 14.31 23.65
N ILE A 170 10.07 13.63 22.59
CA ILE A 170 10.49 12.26 22.29
C ILE A 170 12.01 12.23 22.02
N ASN A 171 12.49 13.09 21.12
CA ASN A 171 13.89 13.12 20.71
C ASN A 171 14.84 13.41 21.88
N SER A 172 14.43 14.27 22.83
CA SER A 172 15.23 14.58 24.02
C SER A 172 15.47 13.42 24.99
N LYS A 173 14.71 12.31 24.84
CA LYS A 173 14.85 11.11 25.67
C LYS A 173 15.85 10.11 25.09
N LEU A 174 16.17 10.22 23.81
CA LEU A 174 16.95 9.21 23.10
C LEU A 174 18.45 9.51 23.19
N PRO A 175 19.30 8.47 23.18
CA PRO A 175 20.75 8.64 23.25
C PRO A 175 21.34 9.23 21.95
N ARG A 176 20.61 9.11 20.84
CA ARG A 176 20.92 9.68 19.52
C ARG A 176 19.63 10.25 18.91
N PRO A 177 19.72 11.18 17.95
CA PRO A 177 18.55 11.66 17.24
C PRO A 177 17.67 10.54 16.67
N ILE A 178 16.36 10.70 16.71
CA ILE A 178 15.40 9.71 16.22
C ILE A 178 15.53 9.50 14.71
N SER A 179 15.42 8.26 14.22
CA SER A 179 15.58 7.98 12.79
C SER A 179 14.33 8.27 11.97
N ILE A 180 13.14 8.04 12.55
CA ILE A 180 11.85 8.19 11.86
C ILE A 180 10.87 8.90 12.78
N MET A 181 10.18 9.91 12.26
CA MET A 181 9.07 10.56 12.94
C MET A 181 7.77 10.29 12.18
N GLY A 182 6.84 9.60 12.83
CA GLY A 182 5.55 9.24 12.25
C GLY A 182 4.49 10.32 12.41
N ASP A 183 3.42 10.24 11.61
CA ASP A 183 2.29 11.16 11.69
C ASP A 183 1.02 10.57 11.08
N TYR A 184 -0.13 11.06 11.53
CA TYR A 184 -1.45 10.72 11.06
C TYR A 184 -2.15 11.95 10.48
N VAL A 185 -2.35 11.95 9.17
CA VAL A 185 -2.98 13.06 8.46
C VAL A 185 -4.27 12.59 7.80
N GLY A 186 -5.39 12.97 8.41
CA GLY A 186 -6.73 12.81 7.85
C GLY A 186 -6.92 13.60 6.56
N LEU A 187 -7.53 12.98 5.55
CA LEU A 187 -7.85 13.59 4.27
C LEU A 187 -9.36 13.80 4.17
N GLY A 188 -9.75 15.08 4.12
CA GLY A 188 -11.06 15.49 3.65
C GLY A 188 -11.28 15.21 2.16
N ARG A 189 -12.45 15.55 1.64
CA ARG A 189 -12.83 15.29 0.24
C ARG A 189 -11.95 16.00 -0.78
N ASN A 190 -11.30 17.10 -0.38
CA ASN A 190 -10.38 17.84 -1.24
C ASN A 190 -8.96 17.92 -0.63
N ALA A 191 -8.59 16.94 0.20
CA ALA A 191 -7.28 16.88 0.86
C ALA A 191 -7.00 18.03 1.84
N GLU A 192 -8.04 18.61 2.44
CA GLU A 192 -7.93 19.80 3.33
C GLU A 192 -7.05 19.57 4.55
N GLY A 193 -6.87 18.31 4.98
CA GLY A 193 -6.01 17.98 6.11
C GLY A 193 -4.51 18.03 5.80
N LEU A 194 -4.10 18.10 4.52
CA LEU A 194 -2.69 18.25 4.14
C LEU A 194 -2.06 19.52 4.75
N LYS A 195 -2.84 20.56 5.04
CA LYS A 195 -2.35 21.78 5.72
C LYS A 195 -1.78 21.52 7.12
N LYS A 196 -2.14 20.40 7.76
CA LYS A 196 -1.58 20.03 9.07
C LYS A 196 -0.10 19.68 8.98
N ILE A 197 0.32 19.17 7.82
CA ILE A 197 1.71 18.81 7.54
C ILE A 197 2.61 20.02 7.69
N ASP A 198 2.17 21.22 7.31
CA ASP A 198 3.01 22.42 7.35
C ASP A 198 3.54 22.68 8.76
N TRP A 199 2.67 22.63 9.77
CA TRP A 199 3.07 22.80 11.17
C TRP A 199 3.86 21.59 11.70
N HIS A 200 3.46 20.35 11.37
CA HIS A 200 4.20 19.16 11.81
C HIS A 200 5.63 19.17 11.26
N LEU A 201 5.79 19.48 9.98
CA LEU A 201 7.07 19.53 9.29
C LEU A 201 8.03 20.55 9.91
N GLU A 202 7.54 21.73 10.31
CA GLU A 202 8.35 22.70 11.07
C GLU A 202 8.93 22.10 12.35
N THR A 203 8.14 21.30 13.09
CA THR A 203 8.64 20.65 14.30
C THR A 203 9.70 19.59 13.99
N LEU A 204 9.58 18.86 12.87
CA LEU A 204 10.56 17.87 12.44
C LEU A 204 11.88 18.52 11.99
N LEU A 205 11.80 19.61 11.24
CA LEU A 205 12.96 20.36 10.75
C LEU A 205 13.77 21.01 11.90
N SER A 206 13.14 21.20 13.06
CA SER A 206 13.82 21.74 14.25
C SER A 206 14.62 20.70 15.04
N LEU A 207 14.46 19.40 14.73
CA LEU A 207 15.17 18.34 15.43
C LEU A 207 16.63 18.26 14.99
N PRO A 208 17.59 17.97 15.90
CA PRO A 208 18.90 17.52 15.49
C PRO A 208 18.76 16.18 14.75
N GLY A 209 19.62 15.92 13.76
CA GLY A 209 19.57 14.68 12.97
C GLY A 209 18.21 14.50 12.27
N PRO A 210 17.97 15.16 11.12
CA PRO A 210 16.65 15.18 10.49
C PRO A 210 16.13 13.76 10.25
N PRO A 211 14.97 13.39 10.80
CA PRO A 211 14.42 12.04 10.62
C PRO A 211 13.76 11.90 9.26
N VAL A 212 13.55 10.65 8.84
CA VAL A 212 12.55 10.34 7.81
C VAL A 212 11.17 10.72 8.33
N TYR A 213 10.36 11.36 7.48
CA TYR A 213 8.98 11.67 7.81
C TYR A 213 8.02 10.58 7.34
N GLN A 214 7.49 9.78 8.26
CA GLN A 214 6.57 8.68 7.95
C GLN A 214 5.10 9.13 8.08
N ILE A 215 4.44 9.38 6.96
CA ILE A 215 3.09 9.97 6.94
C ILE A 215 2.04 8.90 6.65
N ALA A 216 1.17 8.63 7.62
CA ALA A 216 -0.06 7.85 7.41
C ALA A 216 -1.18 8.77 6.90
N LEU A 217 -1.45 8.71 5.58
CA LEU A 217 -2.55 9.45 4.96
C LEU A 217 -3.86 8.66 5.05
N MET A 218 -4.84 9.22 5.75
CA MET A 218 -6.10 8.57 6.09
C MET A 218 -7.24 9.14 5.26
N PRO A 219 -7.76 8.43 4.23
CA PRO A 219 -8.90 8.91 3.46
C PRO A 219 -10.21 8.80 4.28
N ASP A 220 -10.46 9.79 5.13
CA ASP A 220 -11.54 9.77 6.13
C ASP A 220 -12.95 9.64 5.53
N HIS A 221 -13.11 9.96 4.24
CA HIS A 221 -14.38 9.76 3.51
C HIS A 221 -14.41 8.47 2.68
N GLY A 222 -13.43 7.59 2.83
CA GLY A 222 -13.26 6.32 2.11
C GLY A 222 -12.53 6.47 0.77
N LEU A 223 -12.12 5.35 0.18
CA LEU A 223 -11.25 5.37 -1.01
C LEU A 223 -11.88 6.04 -2.24
N LEU A 224 -13.21 6.04 -2.37
CA LEU A 224 -13.90 6.67 -3.49
C LEU A 224 -13.84 8.21 -3.44
N SER A 225 -13.61 8.82 -2.28
CA SER A 225 -13.40 10.28 -2.19
C SER A 225 -12.02 10.72 -2.68
N VAL A 226 -11.09 9.77 -2.90
CA VAL A 226 -9.74 10.05 -3.39
C VAL A 226 -9.79 10.23 -4.91
N SER A 227 -10.21 11.42 -5.33
CA SER A 227 -10.29 11.82 -6.74
C SER A 227 -8.91 12.08 -7.35
N HIS A 228 -8.84 12.30 -8.67
CA HIS A 228 -7.61 12.73 -9.31
C HIS A 228 -7.08 14.07 -8.75
N LEU A 229 -7.98 14.98 -8.37
CA LEU A 229 -7.61 16.23 -7.70
C LEU A 229 -6.92 15.97 -6.36
N VAL A 230 -7.49 15.07 -5.53
CA VAL A 230 -6.88 14.70 -4.24
C VAL A 230 -5.52 14.05 -4.45
N ILE A 231 -5.39 13.14 -5.42
CA ILE A 231 -4.12 12.49 -5.75
C ILE A 231 -3.06 13.51 -6.15
N ASN A 232 -3.41 14.46 -7.02
CA ASN A 232 -2.47 15.50 -7.44
C ASN A 232 -2.04 16.38 -6.26
N ARG A 233 -2.98 16.81 -5.40
CA ARG A 233 -2.66 17.60 -4.20
C ARG A 233 -1.74 16.86 -3.23
N ILE A 234 -1.91 15.55 -3.08
CA ILE A 234 -1.00 14.73 -2.28
C ILE A 234 0.39 14.76 -2.91
N ALA A 235 0.52 14.47 -4.21
CA ALA A 235 1.81 14.44 -4.90
C ALA A 235 2.53 15.80 -4.83
N ASP A 236 1.80 16.91 -5.00
CA ASP A 236 2.35 18.26 -4.90
C ASP A 236 2.84 18.54 -3.47
N LYS A 237 2.06 18.17 -2.45
CA LYS A 237 2.49 18.30 -1.05
C LYS A 237 3.72 17.45 -0.74
N MET A 238 3.86 16.25 -1.30
CA MET A 238 5.08 15.45 -1.11
C MET A 238 6.30 16.10 -1.77
N ALA A 239 6.12 16.73 -2.94
CA ALA A 239 7.19 17.47 -3.61
C ALA A 239 7.64 18.67 -2.77
N GLU A 240 6.69 19.44 -2.19
CA GLU A 240 7.00 20.54 -1.27
C GLU A 240 7.80 20.10 -0.03
N ILE A 241 7.57 18.88 0.46
CA ILE A 241 8.35 18.32 1.58
C ILE A 241 9.75 17.92 1.09
N ASN A 242 9.87 17.28 -0.07
CA ASN A 242 11.16 16.90 -0.66
C ASN A 242 12.03 18.13 -0.98
N GLU A 243 11.45 19.27 -1.39
CA GLU A 243 12.19 20.54 -1.58
C GLU A 243 12.89 21.05 -0.31
N LYS A 244 12.47 20.58 0.88
CA LYS A 244 13.12 20.86 2.16
C LYS A 244 14.16 19.80 2.56
N ASN A 245 14.57 18.95 1.63
CA ASN A 245 15.47 17.81 1.83
C ASN A 245 14.95 16.78 2.86
N VAL A 246 13.63 16.65 2.97
CA VAL A 246 13.00 15.66 3.86
C VAL A 246 12.55 14.47 3.04
N THR A 247 13.11 13.30 3.33
CA THR A 247 12.62 12.03 2.78
C THR A 247 11.29 11.68 3.43
N VAL A 248 10.34 11.22 2.61
CA VAL A 248 9.01 10.81 3.08
C VAL A 248 8.80 9.31 2.89
N TRP A 249 8.26 8.64 3.91
CA TRP A 249 7.64 7.32 3.78
C TRP A 249 6.12 7.48 3.79
N LEU A 250 5.51 7.38 2.61
CA LEU A 250 4.09 7.63 2.42
C LEU A 250 3.26 6.35 2.64
N ARG A 251 2.57 6.29 3.78
CA ARG A 251 1.73 5.17 4.23
C ARG A 251 0.25 5.43 3.97
N PHE A 252 -0.15 5.43 2.70
CA PHE A 252 -1.53 5.73 2.30
C PHE A 252 -2.52 4.62 2.67
N ALA A 253 -3.64 4.98 3.31
CA ALA A 253 -4.75 4.08 3.63
C ALA A 253 -4.27 2.78 4.32
N HIS A 254 -3.50 2.95 5.40
CA HIS A 254 -2.90 1.86 6.18
C HIS A 254 -3.95 0.90 6.75
N GLU A 255 -3.51 -0.32 7.05
CA GLU A 255 -4.36 -1.37 7.64
C GLU A 255 -5.66 -1.63 6.86
N MET A 256 -5.58 -1.50 5.54
CA MET A 256 -6.68 -1.72 4.60
C MET A 256 -7.31 -3.12 4.69
N ASN A 257 -6.60 -4.10 5.26
CA ASN A 257 -7.11 -5.44 5.53
C ASN A 257 -7.98 -5.54 6.80
N GLY A 258 -8.07 -4.45 7.58
CA GLY A 258 -8.95 -4.25 8.72
C GLY A 258 -10.36 -3.79 8.35
N GLN A 259 -11.32 -3.98 9.27
CA GLN A 259 -12.71 -3.53 9.10
C GLN A 259 -13.03 -2.24 9.87
N TRP A 260 -12.04 -1.66 10.57
CA TRP A 260 -12.20 -0.52 11.46
C TRP A 260 -12.10 0.84 10.76
N TYR A 261 -11.58 0.87 9.53
CA TYR A 261 -11.50 2.09 8.73
C TYR A 261 -12.44 2.05 7.52
N ARG A 262 -12.90 3.24 7.10
CA ARG A 262 -13.81 3.39 5.95
C ARG A 262 -13.18 3.00 4.60
N TRP A 263 -11.85 2.91 4.56
CA TRP A 263 -11.10 2.41 3.41
C TRP A 263 -10.79 0.91 3.46
N GLY A 264 -11.10 0.26 4.58
CA GLY A 264 -10.84 -1.16 4.79
C GLY A 264 -11.76 -2.07 3.98
N LEU A 265 -11.38 -3.35 3.87
CA LEU A 265 -12.17 -4.41 3.22
C LEU A 265 -12.51 -4.17 1.74
N ASN A 266 -11.80 -3.26 1.06
CA ASN A 266 -12.02 -2.93 -0.34
C ASN A 266 -10.73 -3.03 -1.18
N PRO A 267 -10.22 -4.25 -1.44
CA PRO A 267 -8.94 -4.47 -2.12
C PRO A 267 -8.90 -3.93 -3.55
N TRP A 268 -10.02 -3.97 -4.28
CA TRP A 268 -10.07 -3.54 -5.68
C TRP A 268 -9.89 -2.03 -5.80
N VAL A 269 -10.69 -1.24 -5.05
CA VAL A 269 -10.55 0.22 -5.04
C VAL A 269 -9.20 0.61 -4.42
N PHE A 270 -8.76 -0.10 -3.38
CA PHE A 270 -7.46 0.16 -2.75
C PHE A 270 -6.32 0.10 -3.76
N LYS A 271 -6.19 -1.00 -4.51
CA LYS A 271 -5.13 -1.16 -5.52
C LYS A 271 -5.23 -0.12 -6.64
N GLN A 272 -6.45 0.22 -7.07
CA GLN A 272 -6.66 1.26 -8.08
C GLN A 272 -6.13 2.62 -7.60
N LYS A 273 -6.50 3.03 -6.39
CA LYS A 273 -6.08 4.32 -5.81
C LYS A 273 -4.59 4.33 -5.47
N TRP A 274 -4.07 3.26 -4.89
CA TRP A 274 -2.65 3.08 -4.62
C TRP A 274 -1.81 3.30 -5.88
N ARG A 275 -2.06 2.53 -6.94
CA ARG A 275 -1.29 2.63 -8.20
C ARG A 275 -1.38 4.01 -8.84
N SER A 276 -2.55 4.66 -8.75
CA SER A 276 -2.74 6.01 -9.27
C SER A 276 -1.95 7.05 -8.48
N LEU A 277 -1.96 6.94 -7.14
CA LEU A 277 -1.18 7.79 -6.25
C LEU A 277 0.33 7.59 -6.44
N THR A 278 0.80 6.35 -6.46
CA THR A 278 2.23 6.03 -6.68
C THR A 278 2.77 6.67 -7.96
N ARG A 279 2.02 6.62 -9.07
CA ARG A 279 2.45 7.25 -10.33
C ARG A 279 2.56 8.77 -10.21
N ALA A 280 1.59 9.40 -9.56
CA ALA A 280 1.61 10.85 -9.37
C ALA A 280 2.76 11.29 -8.47
N VAL A 281 2.95 10.61 -7.33
CA VAL A 281 4.03 10.89 -6.37
C VAL A 281 5.39 10.73 -7.03
N ARG A 282 5.67 9.59 -7.67
CA ARG A 282 6.98 9.36 -8.32
C ARG A 282 7.30 10.33 -9.45
N SER A 283 6.28 10.95 -10.06
CA SER A 283 6.49 11.96 -11.10
C SER A 283 6.90 13.34 -10.58
N ARG A 284 6.74 13.61 -9.28
CA ARG A 284 6.96 14.95 -8.69
C ARG A 284 7.83 14.96 -7.43
N ALA A 285 7.84 13.86 -6.69
CA ALA A 285 8.44 13.73 -5.36
C ALA A 285 9.32 12.47 -5.31
N PRO A 286 10.52 12.49 -5.93
CA PRO A 286 11.37 11.31 -6.06
C PRO A 286 11.92 10.79 -4.71
N ASP A 287 12.02 11.65 -3.70
CA ASP A 287 12.45 11.29 -2.34
C ASP A 287 11.25 10.88 -1.44
N THR A 288 10.17 10.41 -2.07
CA THR A 288 9.01 9.86 -1.39
C THR A 288 8.85 8.37 -1.71
N TYR A 289 9.05 7.54 -0.69
CA TYR A 289 8.91 6.09 -0.76
C TYR A 289 7.46 5.68 -0.47
N MET A 290 6.87 4.89 -1.36
CA MET A 290 5.52 4.35 -1.18
C MET A 290 5.56 3.14 -0.24
N MET A 291 5.08 3.30 0.99
CA MET A 291 5.10 2.28 2.04
C MET A 291 3.75 1.57 2.17
N TRP A 292 3.61 0.39 1.58
CA TRP A 292 2.39 -0.42 1.69
C TRP A 292 2.36 -1.13 3.04
N SER A 293 1.34 -0.88 3.86
CA SER A 293 1.32 -1.34 5.26
C SER A 293 -0.04 -1.89 5.70
N PRO A 294 -0.26 -3.21 5.61
CA PRO A 294 -1.39 -3.87 6.27
C PRO A 294 -1.18 -3.99 7.79
N ASN A 295 -2.25 -4.36 8.50
CA ASN A 295 -2.17 -4.90 9.86
C ASN A 295 -1.72 -6.37 9.81
N VAL A 296 -1.02 -6.86 10.84
CA VAL A 296 -0.65 -8.28 10.99
C VAL A 296 -1.81 -9.23 10.68
N ARG A 297 -1.52 -10.40 10.12
CA ARG A 297 -2.55 -11.33 9.66
C ARG A 297 -3.42 -11.78 10.83
N PHE A 298 -4.73 -11.61 10.67
CA PHE A 298 -5.76 -12.15 11.57
C PHE A 298 -6.90 -12.85 10.82
N GLY A 299 -6.78 -12.95 9.49
CA GLY A 299 -7.69 -13.72 8.64
C GLY A 299 -7.34 -15.21 8.61
N ALA A 300 -8.27 -16.01 8.06
CA ALA A 300 -8.11 -17.46 7.94
C ALA A 300 -6.91 -17.87 7.05
N SER A 301 -6.48 -17.00 6.14
CA SER A 301 -5.32 -17.21 5.27
C SER A 301 -4.74 -15.86 4.82
N VAL A 302 -3.57 -15.90 4.18
CA VAL A 302 -2.95 -14.73 3.54
C VAL A 302 -3.80 -14.16 2.39
N ASP A 303 -4.71 -14.96 1.81
CA ASP A 303 -5.60 -14.57 0.72
C ASP A 303 -6.98 -14.06 1.17
N SER A 304 -7.22 -14.02 2.48
CA SER A 304 -8.50 -13.54 3.02
C SER A 304 -8.67 -12.02 2.81
N ILE A 305 -9.86 -11.58 2.38
CA ILE A 305 -10.19 -10.15 2.30
C ILE A 305 -10.10 -9.48 3.67
N LYS A 306 -10.66 -10.12 4.71
CA LYS A 306 -10.53 -9.66 6.09
C LYS A 306 -9.28 -10.28 6.69
N GLY A 307 -8.33 -9.42 7.07
CA GLY A 307 -7.12 -9.80 7.80
C GLY A 307 -6.10 -10.62 7.03
N GLY A 308 -6.23 -10.81 5.72
CA GLY A 308 -5.15 -11.31 4.85
C GLY A 308 -4.34 -10.17 4.24
N TYR A 309 -3.38 -10.49 3.38
CA TYR A 309 -2.44 -9.55 2.78
C TYR A 309 -2.59 -9.46 1.27
N THR A 310 -2.55 -10.61 0.58
CA THR A 310 -2.41 -10.69 -0.87
C THR A 310 -3.52 -9.99 -1.66
N PRO A 311 -4.79 -9.90 -1.20
CA PRO A 311 -5.82 -9.18 -1.97
C PRO A 311 -5.49 -7.70 -2.16
N TYR A 312 -4.77 -7.09 -1.22
CA TYR A 312 -4.42 -5.68 -1.19
C TYR A 312 -3.07 -5.36 -1.81
N TRP A 313 -2.25 -6.36 -2.14
CA TRP A 313 -0.95 -6.15 -2.74
C TRP A 313 -1.08 -5.48 -4.13
N PRO A 314 -0.56 -4.26 -4.32
CA PRO A 314 -0.70 -3.54 -5.58
C PRO A 314 0.33 -3.99 -6.64
N GLY A 315 1.25 -4.88 -6.28
CA GLY A 315 2.35 -5.35 -7.11
C GLY A 315 3.67 -4.63 -6.77
N SER A 316 4.77 -5.36 -6.88
CA SER A 316 6.12 -4.91 -6.52
C SER A 316 6.52 -3.57 -7.14
N ASP A 317 6.13 -3.31 -8.39
CA ASP A 317 6.47 -2.06 -9.05
C ASP A 317 5.89 -0.82 -8.37
N TYR A 318 4.86 -0.95 -7.53
CA TYR A 318 4.17 0.17 -6.89
C TYR A 318 4.52 0.34 -5.40
N VAL A 319 5.43 -0.47 -4.89
CA VAL A 319 5.80 -0.50 -3.46
C VAL A 319 7.29 -0.39 -3.33
N ASP A 320 7.74 0.59 -2.55
CA ASP A 320 9.15 0.78 -2.24
C ASP A 320 9.49 0.13 -0.88
N ILE A 321 8.54 0.15 0.07
CA ILE A 321 8.69 -0.43 1.41
C ILE A 321 7.46 -1.29 1.75
N ALA A 322 7.68 -2.52 2.20
CA ALA A 322 6.62 -3.36 2.77
C ALA A 322 6.57 -3.12 4.29
N GLY A 323 5.61 -2.29 4.71
CA GLY A 323 5.35 -1.96 6.11
C GLY A 323 4.41 -2.95 6.78
N LEU A 324 4.43 -3.02 8.12
CA LEU A 324 3.47 -3.82 8.90
C LEU A 324 3.06 -3.07 10.18
N SER A 325 1.77 -2.99 10.46
CA SER A 325 1.29 -2.64 11.80
C SER A 325 1.18 -3.90 12.64
N TYR A 326 1.95 -3.98 13.73
CA TYR A 326 1.90 -5.13 14.63
C TYR A 326 2.20 -4.75 16.08
N TYR A 327 1.29 -5.15 16.97
CA TYR A 327 1.30 -4.81 18.39
C TYR A 327 1.19 -6.05 19.26
N HIS A 328 1.73 -5.99 20.48
CA HIS A 328 1.41 -6.95 21.53
C HIS A 328 0.31 -6.41 22.44
N PHE A 329 -0.94 -6.75 22.14
CA PHE A 329 -2.09 -6.33 22.97
C PHE A 329 -2.36 -7.24 24.18
N GLY A 330 -1.68 -8.38 24.34
CA GLY A 330 -2.07 -9.37 25.36
C GLY A 330 -3.36 -10.11 25.03
N GLY A 331 -3.53 -10.45 23.75
CA GLY A 331 -4.67 -11.19 23.21
C GLY A 331 -5.92 -10.34 22.96
N ARG A 332 -7.00 -10.98 22.47
CA ARG A 332 -8.29 -10.34 22.18
C ARG A 332 -8.86 -9.57 23.37
N GLU A 333 -8.64 -10.11 24.55
CA GLU A 333 -9.12 -9.55 25.81
C GLU A 333 -8.30 -8.36 26.31
N ARG A 334 -7.17 -8.04 25.65
CA ARG A 334 -6.25 -6.98 26.05
C ARG A 334 -5.83 -7.07 27.50
N ASN A 335 -5.20 -8.18 27.86
CA ASN A 335 -4.76 -8.46 29.22
C ASN A 335 -3.31 -8.01 29.40
N ASN A 336 -2.93 -7.58 30.61
CA ASN A 336 -1.55 -7.26 30.95
C ASN A 336 -0.74 -8.54 31.16
N ILE A 337 -0.37 -9.20 30.07
CA ILE A 337 0.46 -10.42 30.03
C ILE A 337 1.71 -10.18 29.21
N LEU A 338 2.76 -10.96 29.46
CA LEU A 338 3.96 -10.93 28.64
C LEU A 338 3.67 -11.40 27.20
N PRO A 339 4.36 -10.86 26.19
CA PRO A 339 4.36 -11.46 24.86
C PRO A 339 4.93 -12.87 24.92
N GLU A 340 4.37 -13.78 24.15
CA GLU A 340 5.01 -15.09 23.93
C GLU A 340 6.41 -14.87 23.34
N ALA A 341 7.38 -15.69 23.75
CA ALA A 341 8.79 -15.47 23.44
C ALA A 341 9.12 -15.37 21.93
N THR A 342 8.27 -15.96 21.08
CA THR A 342 8.43 -16.00 19.62
C THR A 342 7.38 -15.20 18.87
N ALA A 343 6.53 -14.43 19.55
CA ALA A 343 5.41 -13.71 18.92
C ALA A 343 5.88 -12.78 17.80
N ALA A 344 6.89 -11.94 18.08
CA ALA A 344 7.43 -11.01 17.09
C ALA A 344 8.02 -11.74 15.88
N ILE A 345 8.97 -12.65 16.12
CA ILE A 345 9.71 -13.33 15.06
C ILE A 345 8.80 -14.16 14.16
N ASN A 346 7.79 -14.85 14.72
CA ASN A 346 6.88 -15.67 13.93
C ASN A 346 6.07 -14.83 12.94
N ASN A 347 5.45 -13.75 13.41
CA ASN A 347 4.57 -12.93 12.59
C ASN A 347 5.33 -12.05 11.59
N ILE A 348 6.46 -11.48 12.00
CA ILE A 348 7.29 -10.64 11.12
C ILE A 348 7.95 -11.52 10.05
N SER A 349 8.42 -12.73 10.40
CA SER A 349 8.97 -13.66 9.40
C SER A 349 7.90 -14.15 8.43
N GLU A 350 6.65 -14.40 8.88
CA GLU A 350 5.55 -14.75 7.97
C GLU A 350 5.37 -13.66 6.90
N PHE A 351 5.33 -12.39 7.32
CA PHE A 351 5.20 -11.26 6.41
C PHE A 351 6.43 -11.08 5.51
N ALA A 352 7.63 -11.18 6.07
CA ALA A 352 8.89 -11.04 5.33
C ALA A 352 9.11 -12.18 4.31
N ASN A 353 8.66 -13.40 4.58
CA ASN A 353 8.74 -14.48 3.60
C ASN A 353 7.88 -14.20 2.34
N LEU A 354 6.82 -13.39 2.48
CA LEU A 354 5.96 -13.01 1.35
C LEU A 354 6.47 -11.77 0.64
N TYR A 355 6.92 -10.76 1.39
CA TYR A 355 7.19 -9.43 0.82
C TYR A 355 8.64 -8.98 0.92
N GLY A 356 9.43 -9.63 1.77
CA GLY A 356 10.85 -9.39 1.98
C GLY A 356 11.72 -10.01 0.90
N LEU A 357 13.01 -10.24 1.20
CA LEU A 357 14.03 -10.67 0.24
C LEU A 357 13.68 -11.99 -0.47
N LYS A 358 13.01 -12.91 0.22
CA LYS A 358 12.61 -14.23 -0.32
C LYS A 358 11.34 -14.18 -1.16
N GLY A 359 10.54 -13.13 -1.02
CA GLY A 359 9.27 -12.96 -1.70
C GLY A 359 9.36 -11.86 -2.74
N GLU A 360 8.73 -10.72 -2.46
CA GLU A 360 8.65 -9.56 -3.37
C GLU A 360 9.89 -8.63 -3.34
N GLY A 361 10.94 -9.02 -2.61
CA GLY A 361 12.23 -8.32 -2.59
C GLY A 361 12.22 -6.96 -1.89
N LYS A 362 11.26 -6.68 -1.00
CA LYS A 362 11.11 -5.36 -0.39
C LYS A 362 11.83 -5.24 0.96
N PRO A 363 12.34 -4.05 1.30
CA PRO A 363 12.63 -3.72 2.70
C PRO A 363 11.40 -3.94 3.57
N ILE A 364 11.61 -4.47 4.79
CA ILE A 364 10.56 -4.63 5.80
C ILE A 364 10.69 -3.52 6.84
N VAL A 365 9.56 -2.90 7.17
CA VAL A 365 9.44 -1.91 8.24
C VAL A 365 8.26 -2.25 9.14
N LEU A 366 8.44 -2.27 10.45
CA LEU A 366 7.27 -2.18 11.33
C LEU A 366 6.82 -0.72 11.36
N ALA A 367 5.93 -0.39 10.44
CA ALA A 367 5.42 0.96 10.26
C ALA A 367 4.73 1.48 11.51
N GLU A 368 4.29 0.58 12.39
CA GLU A 368 3.67 0.90 13.65
C GLU A 368 3.72 -0.29 14.60
N THR A 369 4.22 -0.08 15.82
CA THR A 369 4.27 -1.11 16.85
C THR A 369 4.28 -0.51 18.26
N ALA A 370 3.80 -1.27 19.24
CA ALA A 370 4.01 -1.04 20.67
C ALA A 370 3.46 -2.24 21.45
N ALA A 371 3.63 -2.20 22.77
CA ALA A 371 2.92 -3.07 23.71
C ALA A 371 2.24 -2.19 24.79
N PRO A 372 0.92 -1.96 24.73
CA PRO A 372 0.25 -1.11 25.70
C PRO A 372 0.24 -1.72 27.10
N TYR A 373 0.23 -0.85 28.11
CA TYR A 373 -0.24 -1.22 29.44
C TYR A 373 -1.69 -0.79 29.60
N THR A 374 -2.54 -1.76 29.93
CA THR A 374 -3.98 -1.58 29.84
C THR A 374 -4.62 -1.37 31.21
N ARG A 375 -5.46 -0.34 31.32
CA ARG A 375 -6.22 -0.02 32.53
C ARG A 375 -7.72 0.11 32.23
N SER A 376 -8.55 -0.14 33.24
CA SER A 376 -9.98 0.20 33.18
C SER A 376 -10.15 1.71 33.09
N VAL A 377 -11.00 2.19 32.17
CA VAL A 377 -11.32 3.63 32.07
C VAL A 377 -11.96 4.15 33.35
N ALA A 378 -12.87 3.36 33.94
CA ALA A 378 -13.67 3.76 35.10
C ALA A 378 -12.87 3.74 36.40
N THR A 379 -12.14 2.65 36.66
CA THR A 379 -11.45 2.46 37.96
C THR A 379 -9.98 2.85 37.93
N LYS A 380 -9.40 3.07 36.74
CA LYS A 380 -7.96 3.30 36.51
C LYS A 380 -7.04 2.17 36.98
N LYS A 381 -7.60 1.08 37.49
CA LYS A 381 -6.88 -0.11 37.91
C LYS A 381 -6.37 -0.88 36.68
N PRO A 382 -5.19 -1.51 36.77
CA PRO A 382 -4.72 -2.44 35.75
C PRO A 382 -5.77 -3.52 35.46
N VAL A 383 -5.88 -3.91 34.20
CA VAL A 383 -6.69 -5.08 33.85
C VAL A 383 -5.98 -6.38 34.25
N ARG A 384 -6.69 -7.51 34.16
CA ARG A 384 -6.14 -8.84 34.48
C ARG A 384 -4.90 -9.18 33.65
N GLY A 385 -4.11 -10.14 34.15
CA GLY A 385 -2.89 -10.66 33.51
C GLY A 385 -1.68 -10.62 34.43
N GLY A 386 -1.59 -9.58 35.27
CA GLY A 386 -0.63 -9.50 36.38
C GLY A 386 0.80 -9.15 36.00
N ALA A 387 1.16 -9.08 34.72
CA ALA A 387 2.49 -8.66 34.31
C ALA A 387 2.68 -7.14 34.53
N PRO A 388 3.81 -6.69 35.10
CA PRO A 388 4.15 -5.28 35.21
C PRO A 388 4.32 -4.61 33.83
N GLU A 389 4.00 -3.32 33.74
CA GLU A 389 4.16 -2.50 32.53
C GLU A 389 5.57 -2.61 31.93
N LEU A 390 6.58 -2.39 32.77
CA LEU A 390 7.99 -2.54 32.44
C LEU A 390 8.25 -3.85 31.70
N ASN A 391 7.84 -4.98 32.29
CA ASN A 391 8.17 -6.30 31.74
C ASN A 391 7.48 -6.55 30.40
N ILE A 392 6.25 -6.07 30.22
CA ILE A 392 5.51 -6.22 28.95
C ILE A 392 6.21 -5.44 27.84
N LYS A 393 6.51 -4.17 28.09
CA LYS A 393 7.12 -3.26 27.11
C LYS A 393 8.55 -3.65 26.78
N LEU A 394 9.38 -3.95 27.78
CA LEU A 394 10.76 -4.40 27.55
C LEU A 394 10.84 -5.76 26.87
N ALA A 395 9.97 -6.71 27.20
CA ALA A 395 9.96 -8.01 26.53
C ALA A 395 9.62 -7.85 25.03
N TRP A 396 8.67 -6.98 24.70
CA TRP A 396 8.34 -6.67 23.31
C TRP A 396 9.51 -6.00 22.58
N LEU A 397 10.06 -4.93 23.16
CA LEU A 397 11.20 -4.21 22.60
C LEU A 397 12.39 -5.13 22.33
N LYS A 398 12.74 -5.98 23.31
CA LYS A 398 13.84 -6.95 23.18
C LYS A 398 13.60 -8.02 22.12
N GLN A 399 12.35 -8.42 21.86
CA GLN A 399 12.06 -9.34 20.76
C GLN A 399 12.32 -8.70 19.39
N LEU A 400 11.92 -7.43 19.22
CA LEU A 400 12.09 -6.68 17.96
C LEU A 400 13.56 -6.44 17.61
N PHE A 401 14.39 -6.17 18.61
CA PHE A 401 15.83 -5.93 18.47
C PHE A 401 16.66 -7.12 18.97
N SER A 402 16.22 -8.34 18.70
CA SER A 402 17.01 -9.53 19.05
C SER A 402 17.91 -9.96 17.89
N GLU A 403 19.07 -10.54 18.22
CA GLU A 403 19.92 -11.23 17.24
C GLU A 403 19.16 -12.31 16.44
N LYS A 404 18.15 -12.95 17.06
CA LYS A 404 17.28 -13.90 16.37
C LYS A 404 16.41 -13.20 15.33
N MET A 405 15.87 -12.02 15.63
CA MET A 405 15.12 -11.21 14.67
C MET A 405 16.00 -10.81 13.49
N LYS A 406 17.19 -10.25 13.76
CA LYS A 406 18.14 -9.84 12.73
C LYS A 406 18.51 -10.98 11.78
N LYS A 407 18.67 -12.20 12.30
CA LYS A 407 18.96 -13.40 11.49
C LYS A 407 17.74 -13.88 10.69
N ALA A 408 16.54 -13.80 11.27
CA ALA A 408 15.33 -14.28 10.62
C ALA A 408 14.80 -13.34 9.54
N VAL A 409 14.96 -12.03 9.77
CA VAL A 409 14.48 -10.96 8.89
C VAL A 409 15.59 -9.91 8.71
N PRO A 410 16.68 -10.25 8.01
CA PRO A 410 17.82 -9.33 7.80
C PRO A 410 17.45 -8.05 7.03
N GLU A 411 16.30 -8.04 6.36
CA GLU A 411 15.73 -6.89 5.67
C GLU A 411 14.77 -6.04 6.53
N LEU A 412 14.62 -6.34 7.83
CA LEU A 412 13.94 -5.45 8.77
C LEU A 412 14.83 -4.23 8.99
N ARG A 413 14.43 -3.08 8.43
CA ARG A 413 15.24 -1.84 8.46
C ARG A 413 14.83 -0.87 9.53
N ALA A 414 13.57 -0.90 9.96
CA ALA A 414 13.08 0.08 10.90
C ALA A 414 11.82 -0.38 11.65
N ILE A 415 11.61 0.26 12.80
CA ILE A 415 10.35 0.22 13.54
C ILE A 415 9.92 1.64 13.90
N SER A 416 8.60 1.88 13.97
CA SER A 416 8.03 3.12 14.51
C SER A 416 7.19 2.80 15.75
N TRP A 417 7.67 3.21 16.92
CA TRP A 417 6.97 2.99 18.18
C TRP A 417 5.78 3.95 18.34
N PHE A 418 4.62 3.44 18.73
CA PHE A 418 3.42 4.26 18.92
C PHE A 418 3.42 4.97 20.29
N GLU A 419 3.84 6.23 20.33
CA GLU A 419 4.02 7.03 21.55
C GLU A 419 2.74 7.78 21.97
N VAL A 420 1.64 7.04 22.14
CA VAL A 420 0.31 7.63 22.41
C VAL A 420 -0.39 6.93 23.57
N VAL A 421 -1.24 7.66 24.29
CA VAL A 421 -2.24 7.08 25.20
C VAL A 421 -3.61 7.20 24.56
N LYS A 422 -4.37 6.12 24.51
CA LYS A 422 -5.71 6.12 23.89
C LYS A 422 -6.76 5.50 24.79
N VAL A 423 -7.97 6.03 24.68
CA VAL A 423 -9.17 5.32 25.11
C VAL A 423 -9.77 4.65 23.89
N GLU A 424 -9.74 3.32 23.87
CA GLU A 424 -10.23 2.56 22.74
C GLU A 424 -10.78 1.19 23.15
N LYS A 425 -11.49 0.56 22.23
CA LYS A 425 -12.07 -0.77 22.39
C LYS A 425 -11.29 -1.79 21.57
N ALA A 426 -11.15 -3.00 22.08
CA ALA A 426 -10.73 -4.13 21.28
C ALA A 426 -11.75 -4.37 20.14
N PRO A 427 -11.32 -4.91 18.99
CA PRO A 427 -12.25 -5.39 17.97
C PRO A 427 -13.29 -6.32 18.62
N GLU A 428 -14.57 -6.09 18.32
CA GLU A 428 -15.70 -6.87 18.85
C GLU A 428 -15.96 -6.76 20.37
N SER A 429 -15.25 -5.86 21.07
CA SER A 429 -15.54 -5.52 22.48
C SER A 429 -16.46 -4.31 22.59
N ASN A 430 -17.30 -4.31 23.63
CA ASN A 430 -18.16 -3.17 24.01
C ASN A 430 -17.55 -2.30 25.12
N THR A 431 -16.36 -2.65 25.62
CA THR A 431 -15.74 -1.98 26.75
C THR A 431 -14.54 -1.18 26.30
N ASN A 432 -14.56 0.13 26.57
CA ASN A 432 -13.40 0.99 26.40
C ASN A 432 -12.36 0.72 27.49
N LYS A 433 -11.10 0.72 27.08
CA LYS A 433 -9.94 0.60 27.94
C LYS A 433 -9.01 1.78 27.72
N LEU A 434 -8.26 2.15 28.76
CA LEU A 434 -7.17 3.09 28.64
C LEU A 434 -5.91 2.29 28.31
N GLU A 435 -5.39 2.50 27.11
CA GLU A 435 -4.19 1.85 26.59
C GLU A 435 -3.04 2.86 26.61
N ASP A 436 -2.01 2.60 27.42
CA ASP A 436 -0.79 3.41 27.43
C ASP A 436 0.30 2.74 26.60
N PHE A 437 0.48 3.20 25.36
CA PHE A 437 1.49 2.66 24.44
C PHE A 437 2.86 3.31 24.62
N ARG A 438 2.97 4.41 25.37
CA ARG A 438 4.21 5.21 25.46
C ARG A 438 5.36 4.40 26.05
N LEU A 439 6.52 4.44 25.40
CA LEU A 439 7.76 3.87 25.92
C LEU A 439 8.65 4.97 26.49
N LEU A 440 8.74 6.10 25.79
CA LEU A 440 9.71 7.17 26.07
C LEU A 440 9.16 8.29 26.94
N LEU A 441 7.83 8.49 26.93
CA LEU A 441 7.15 9.54 27.70
C LEU A 441 6.08 8.96 28.63
N GLY A 442 6.20 7.67 28.96
CA GLY A 442 5.29 6.90 29.80
C GLY A 442 5.77 6.74 31.24
N ASP A 443 5.63 5.53 31.79
CA ASP A 443 6.15 5.14 33.10
C ASP A 443 7.68 5.32 33.19
N GLU A 444 8.17 5.92 34.28
CA GLU A 444 9.57 6.33 34.44
C GLU A 444 10.54 5.15 34.45
N ALA A 445 10.25 4.10 35.22
CA ALA A 445 11.08 2.90 35.27
C ALA A 445 11.12 2.20 33.91
N THR A 446 10.00 2.19 33.18
CA THR A 446 9.93 1.64 31.83
C THR A 446 10.74 2.47 30.83
N GLN A 447 10.63 3.80 30.91
CA GLN A 447 11.40 4.72 30.09
C GLN A 447 12.90 4.54 30.29
N GLU A 448 13.38 4.56 31.55
CA GLU A 448 14.80 4.39 31.88
C GLU A 448 15.37 3.09 31.32
N GLN A 449 14.70 1.97 31.58
CA GLN A 449 15.15 0.66 31.11
C GLN A 449 15.11 0.51 29.58
N ALA A 450 14.18 1.20 28.91
CA ALA A 450 14.11 1.21 27.45
C ALA A 450 15.24 2.03 26.84
N ILE A 451 15.57 3.18 27.43
CA ILE A 451 16.69 4.03 27.01
C ILE A 451 18.02 3.30 27.24
N ASP A 452 18.21 2.69 28.40
CA ASP A 452 19.39 1.89 28.72
C ASP A 452 19.58 0.76 27.70
N PHE A 453 18.49 0.07 27.34
CA PHE A 453 18.52 -0.96 26.30
C PHE A 453 18.91 -0.39 24.93
N LEU A 454 18.34 0.73 24.51
CA LEU A 454 18.65 1.37 23.22
C LEU A 454 20.03 2.03 23.19
N ASN A 455 20.67 2.21 24.35
CA ASN A 455 22.03 2.74 24.49
C ASN A 455 23.09 1.61 24.52
N GLY A 456 22.72 0.42 24.98
CA GLY A 456 23.64 -0.71 25.15
C GLY A 456 23.87 -1.52 23.88
N ASP A 457 24.74 -1.06 22.98
CA ASP A 457 25.77 -1.85 22.27
C ASP A 457 26.39 -1.11 21.06
N GLU A 458 27.65 -1.47 20.78
CA GLU A 458 28.64 -0.85 19.91
C GLU A 458 28.22 -0.60 18.45
N VAL A 459 28.77 0.48 17.90
CA VAL A 459 28.78 0.84 16.48
C VAL A 459 29.38 -0.33 15.67
N THR A 460 28.52 -1.14 15.05
CA THR A 460 28.96 -1.94 13.90
C THR A 460 29.12 -0.99 12.72
N ASN A 461 30.36 -0.84 12.23
CA ASN A 461 30.74 0.04 11.10
C ASN A 461 30.26 -0.47 9.72
N ASP A 462 29.43 -1.50 9.67
CA ASP A 462 28.78 -1.93 8.43
C ASP A 462 27.57 -1.01 8.21
N ASP A 463 27.49 -0.32 7.07
CA ASP A 463 26.33 0.51 6.72
C ASP A 463 25.05 -0.35 6.71
N PRO A 464 24.26 -0.33 7.80
CA PRO A 464 23.14 -1.25 7.97
C PRO A 464 21.89 -0.72 7.25
N THR A 465 21.99 0.43 6.58
CA THR A 465 20.89 1.00 5.79
C THR A 465 20.84 0.41 4.38
N CYS A 466 21.83 -0.39 4.00
CA CYS A 466 22.02 -0.85 2.65
C CYS A 466 21.21 -2.09 2.25
N ILE A 467 20.39 -1.97 1.20
CA ILE A 467 19.87 -3.11 0.43
C ILE A 467 20.52 -3.06 -0.95
N LEU A 468 21.20 -4.15 -1.32
CA LEU A 468 21.67 -4.35 -2.68
C LEU A 468 20.44 -4.44 -3.61
N ARG A 469 20.22 -3.45 -4.48
CA ARG A 469 19.23 -3.57 -5.56
C ARG A 469 19.70 -4.64 -6.53
N GLN A 470 19.06 -5.80 -6.54
CA GLN A 470 19.25 -6.82 -7.58
C GLN A 470 18.48 -6.46 -8.85
#